data_AF-A0A255XQY8-F1
#
_entry.id   AF-A0A255XQY8-F1
#
_cell.length_a   1.000
_cell.length_b   1.000
_cell.length_c   1.000
_cell.angle_alpha   90.00
_cell.angle_beta   90.00
_cell.angle_gamma   90.00
#
_symmetry.space_group_name_H-M   'P 1'
#
loop_
_entity.id
_entity.type
_entity.pdbx_description
1 polymer ?
#
loop_
_entity_poly.entity_id
_entity_poly.type
_entity_poly.pdbx_seq_one_letter_code
_entity_poly.pdbx_strand_id
1 'polypeptide(L)'
;MTAADVPTGASKFATSLKIEVIETFEDVTAKTPAADLEAYQNIAITALNGKLSQEKLEVVAENADAPLKARIDVTVRKWNPLTGGSTVLKATVSNSAGKTLYSAEAAEVLHLIANGFDTKIALKTASERLASGLIDGLKPLRTPAS
;
A
#
# COMPACT_ATOMS: atom_id res chain seq x y z
N MET A 1 18.06 -11.51 -9.18
CA MET A 1 18.15 -10.27 -8.37
C MET A 1 19.37 -10.40 -7.48
N THR A 2 20.23 -9.39 -7.43
CA THR A 2 21.41 -9.40 -6.56
C THR A 2 21.30 -8.31 -5.51
N ALA A 3 21.90 -8.47 -4.33
CA ALA A 3 21.95 -7.45 -3.28
C ALA A 3 22.47 -6.09 -3.78
N ALA A 4 23.23 -6.07 -4.89
CA ALA A 4 23.71 -4.87 -5.58
C ALA A 4 22.61 -3.96 -6.17
N ASP A 5 21.39 -4.47 -6.36
CA ASP A 5 20.27 -3.69 -6.93
C ASP A 5 19.58 -2.79 -5.90
N VAL A 6 19.89 -2.98 -4.60
CA VAL A 6 19.26 -2.26 -3.48
C VAL A 6 20.28 -1.30 -2.89
N PRO A 7 20.04 0.02 -2.93
CA PRO A 7 21.01 0.98 -2.46
C PRO A 7 21.30 0.81 -0.95
N THR A 8 22.56 0.99 -0.56
CA THR A 8 22.93 1.16 0.85
C THR A 8 22.09 2.28 1.48
N GLY A 9 21.48 2.02 2.65
CA GLY A 9 20.60 3.00 3.30
C GLY A 9 19.14 2.98 2.81
N ALA A 10 18.64 1.83 2.33
CA ALA A 10 17.24 1.57 1.96
C ALA A 10 16.23 1.63 3.15
N SER A 11 16.43 2.55 4.09
CA SER A 11 15.50 2.87 5.18
C SER A 11 14.49 3.95 4.80
N LYS A 12 14.61 4.56 3.62
CA LYS A 12 13.67 5.58 3.11
C LYS A 12 13.10 5.14 1.76
N PHE A 13 11.78 5.23 1.59
CA PHE A 13 11.16 5.09 0.28
C PHE A 13 10.07 6.14 0.02
N ALA A 14 10.16 6.75 -1.15
CA ALA A 14 9.17 7.69 -1.65
C ALA A 14 7.95 6.92 -2.11
N THR A 15 6.77 7.26 -1.58
CA THR A 15 5.53 6.54 -1.87
C THR A 15 4.58 7.39 -2.70
N SER A 16 4.06 6.80 -3.78
CA SER A 16 2.93 7.30 -4.54
C SER A 16 1.73 6.41 -4.26
N LEU A 17 0.57 6.99 -3.97
CA LEU A 17 -0.65 6.25 -3.66
C LEU A 17 -1.77 6.69 -4.60
N LYS A 18 -2.34 5.73 -5.32
CA LYS A 18 -3.50 5.92 -6.19
C LYS A 18 -4.68 5.15 -5.63
N ILE A 19 -5.80 5.84 -5.38
CA ILE A 19 -7.05 5.18 -4.98
C ILE A 19 -8.02 5.14 -6.15
N GLU A 20 -8.62 3.97 -6.31
CA GLU A 20 -9.76 3.71 -7.16
C GLU A 20 -10.93 3.25 -6.27
N VAL A 21 -12.09 3.88 -6.42
CA VAL A 21 -13.31 3.54 -5.66
C VAL A 21 -14.31 2.89 -6.62
N ILE A 22 -14.65 1.63 -6.34
CA ILE A 22 -15.61 0.85 -7.11
C ILE A 22 -16.93 0.79 -6.36
N GLU A 23 -18.02 1.06 -7.06
CA GLU A 23 -19.38 0.82 -6.56
C GLU A 23 -20.12 -0.10 -7.53
N THR A 24 -20.57 -1.24 -7.02
CA THR A 24 -21.10 -2.34 -7.86
C THR A 24 -20.01 -2.85 -8.82
N PHE A 25 -19.95 -2.31 -10.03
CA PHE A 25 -18.97 -2.65 -11.08
C PHE A 25 -18.40 -1.41 -11.79
N GLU A 26 -18.68 -0.20 -11.27
CA GLU A 26 -18.25 1.05 -11.89
C GLU A 26 -17.16 1.74 -11.06
N ASP A 27 -16.15 2.29 -11.75
CA ASP A 27 -15.23 3.26 -11.14
C ASP A 27 -15.98 4.57 -10.89
N VAL A 28 -16.20 4.86 -9.60
CA VAL A 28 -16.86 6.06 -9.11
C VAL A 28 -15.88 6.99 -8.39
N THR A 29 -14.56 6.83 -8.59
CA THR A 29 -13.53 7.66 -7.94
C THR A 29 -13.79 9.14 -8.14
N ALA A 30 -14.05 9.58 -9.39
CA ALA A 30 -14.32 10.97 -9.72
C ALA A 30 -15.65 11.51 -9.13
N LYS A 31 -16.58 10.63 -8.78
CA LYS A 31 -17.87 10.96 -8.14
C LYS A 31 -17.80 10.87 -6.62
N THR A 32 -16.72 10.31 -6.06
CA THR A 32 -16.57 10.13 -4.62
C THR A 32 -16.22 11.47 -3.96
N PRO A 33 -16.87 11.85 -2.85
CA PRO A 33 -16.56 13.09 -2.14
C PRO A 33 -15.08 13.18 -1.79
N ALA A 34 -14.50 14.37 -1.96
CA ALA A 34 -13.07 14.59 -1.68
C ALA A 34 -12.68 14.21 -0.24
N ALA A 35 -13.55 14.50 0.73
CA ALA A 35 -13.33 14.13 2.13
C ALA A 35 -13.27 12.61 2.35
N ASP A 36 -14.03 11.82 1.57
CA ASP A 36 -13.97 10.36 1.65
C ASP A 36 -12.68 9.82 1.03
N LEU A 37 -12.27 10.36 -0.12
CA LEU A 37 -10.98 10.02 -0.74
C LEU A 37 -9.82 10.35 0.19
N GLU A 38 -9.82 11.53 0.81
CA GLU A 38 -8.82 11.95 1.80
C GLU A 38 -8.82 11.02 3.01
N ALA A 39 -9.99 10.63 3.52
CA ALA A 39 -10.09 9.67 4.61
C ALA A 39 -9.47 8.31 4.23
N TYR A 40 -9.74 7.80 3.03
CA TYR A 40 -9.12 6.55 2.55
C TYR A 40 -7.60 6.69 2.43
N GLN A 41 -7.09 7.80 1.87
CA GLN A 41 -5.64 8.06 1.81
C GLN A 41 -5.02 8.06 3.21
N ASN A 42 -5.61 8.81 4.14
CA ASN A 42 -5.11 8.93 5.50
C ASN A 42 -5.11 7.58 6.24
N ILE A 43 -6.14 6.76 6.07
CA ILE A 43 -6.20 5.41 6.65
C ILE A 43 -5.06 4.55 6.11
N ALA A 44 -4.90 4.51 4.78
CA ALA A 44 -3.89 3.67 4.13
C ALA A 44 -2.48 4.09 4.56
N ILE A 45 -2.16 5.38 4.48
CA ILE A 45 -0.84 5.93 4.84
C ILE A 45 -0.55 5.73 6.33
N THR A 46 -1.51 6.01 7.21
CA THR A 46 -1.31 5.84 8.67
C THR A 46 -1.02 4.38 9.03
N ALA A 47 -1.79 3.45 8.46
CA ALA A 47 -1.62 2.02 8.68
C ALA A 47 -0.26 1.51 8.15
N LEU A 48 0.12 1.93 6.94
CA LEU A 48 1.42 1.62 6.34
C LEU A 48 2.56 2.16 7.21
N ASN A 49 2.55 3.46 7.53
CA ASN A 49 3.60 4.11 8.31
C ASN A 49 3.73 3.52 9.70
N GLY A 50 2.62 3.18 10.35
CA GLY A 50 2.61 2.59 11.68
C GLY A 50 3.35 1.25 11.75
N LYS A 51 3.28 0.43 10.70
CA LYS A 51 4.01 -0.85 10.62
C LYS A 51 5.45 -0.66 10.15
N LEU A 52 5.67 0.16 9.13
CA LEU A 52 6.99 0.37 8.52
C LEU A 52 7.98 1.04 9.49
N SER A 53 7.50 2.02 10.27
CA SER A 53 8.32 2.72 11.27
C SER A 53 8.86 1.80 12.38
N GLN A 54 8.17 0.70 12.69
CA GLN A 54 8.64 -0.31 13.66
C GLN A 54 9.95 -0.97 13.21
N GLU A 55 10.20 -1.03 11.90
CA GLU A 55 11.40 -1.60 11.27
C GLU A 55 12.40 -0.52 10.81
N LYS A 56 12.24 0.71 11.33
CA LYS A 56 13.01 1.91 10.96
C LYS A 56 12.96 2.20 9.45
N LEU A 57 11.84 1.84 8.81
CA LEU A 57 11.54 2.22 7.44
C LEU A 57 10.67 3.48 7.46
N GLU A 58 11.12 4.49 6.73
CA GLU A 58 10.49 5.80 6.65
C GLU A 58 9.83 5.96 5.28
N VAL A 59 8.55 6.31 5.30
CA VAL A 59 7.77 6.66 4.12
C VAL A 59 7.84 8.16 3.93
N VAL A 60 8.30 8.58 2.76
CA VAL A 60 8.36 9.98 2.36
C VAL A 60 7.46 10.23 1.17
N ALA A 61 7.13 11.48 0.90
CA ALA A 61 6.32 11.88 -0.25
C ALA A 61 7.01 11.47 -1.57
N GLU A 62 6.22 11.26 -2.63
CA GLU A 62 6.69 10.80 -3.95
C GLU A 62 7.84 11.64 -4.53
N ASN A 63 7.84 12.95 -4.27
CA ASN A 63 8.81 13.91 -4.77
C ASN A 63 10.09 14.01 -3.91
N ALA A 64 10.14 13.33 -2.76
CA ALA A 64 11.32 13.33 -1.92
C ALA A 64 12.45 12.48 -2.54
N ASP A 65 13.70 12.89 -2.29
CA ASP A 65 14.84 12.08 -2.67
C ASP A 65 14.91 10.84 -1.77
N ALA A 66 14.70 9.67 -2.37
CA ALA A 66 14.72 8.39 -1.69
C ALA A 66 15.36 7.32 -2.59
N PRO A 67 16.17 6.41 -2.02
CA PRO A 67 16.83 5.34 -2.77
C PRO A 67 15.85 4.34 -3.38
N LEU A 68 14.65 4.25 -2.79
CA LEU A 68 13.57 3.36 -3.19
C LEU A 68 12.31 4.17 -3.49
N LYS A 69 11.56 3.75 -4.50
CA LYS A 69 10.25 4.29 -4.84
C LYS A 69 9.21 3.20 -4.77
N ALA A 70 8.13 3.43 -4.02
CA ALA A 70 6.99 2.54 -3.90
C ALA A 70 5.78 3.17 -4.58
N ARG A 71 5.19 2.46 -5.54
CA ARG A 71 3.88 2.80 -6.08
C ARG A 71 2.84 1.87 -5.47
N ILE A 72 1.82 2.45 -4.84
CA ILE A 72 0.73 1.72 -4.19
C ILE A 72 -0.56 2.05 -4.92
N ASP A 73 -1.12 1.06 -5.60
CA ASP A 73 -2.45 1.13 -6.20
C ASP A 73 -3.44 0.50 -5.21
N VAL A 74 -4.48 1.25 -4.83
CA VAL A 74 -5.49 0.88 -3.84
C VAL A 74 -6.84 0.85 -4.54
N THR A 75 -7.53 -0.29 -4.47
CA THR A 75 -8.90 -0.43 -4.95
C THR A 75 -9.82 -0.63 -3.75
N VAL A 76 -10.72 0.33 -3.52
CA VAL A 76 -11.75 0.28 -2.49
C VAL A 76 -13.09 0.00 -3.17
N ARG A 77 -13.65 -1.18 -2.93
CA ARG A 77 -15.02 -1.50 -3.35
C ARG A 77 -15.98 -1.19 -2.21
N LYS A 78 -16.81 -0.17 -2.40
CA LYS A 78 -17.92 0.14 -1.49
C LYS A 78 -18.83 -1.07 -1.34
N TRP A 79 -19.45 -1.20 -0.18
CA TRP A 79 -20.37 -2.30 0.04
C TRP A 79 -21.52 -2.24 -0.95
N ASN A 80 -21.76 -3.37 -1.61
CA ASN A 80 -22.92 -3.61 -2.43
C ASN A 80 -23.54 -4.98 -2.07
N PRO A 81 -24.87 -5.12 -2.02
CA PRO A 81 -25.54 -6.39 -1.71
C PRO A 81 -25.16 -7.58 -2.62
N LEU A 82 -24.83 -7.32 -3.89
CA LEU A 82 -24.53 -8.32 -4.91
C LEU A 82 -23.06 -8.76 -4.92
N THR A 83 -22.14 -7.86 -4.60
CA THR A 83 -20.69 -8.11 -4.71
C THR A 83 -19.96 -8.06 -3.37
N GLY A 84 -20.65 -7.70 -2.29
CA GLY A 84 -20.02 -7.29 -1.05
C GLY A 84 -19.20 -5.99 -1.21
N GLY A 85 -18.47 -5.64 -0.15
CA GLY A 85 -17.35 -4.70 -0.24
C GLY A 85 -16.03 -5.46 -0.27
N SER A 86 -14.96 -4.82 -0.70
CA SER A 86 -13.59 -5.35 -0.61
C SER A 86 -12.56 -4.23 -0.65
N THR A 87 -11.38 -4.46 -0.09
CA THR A 87 -10.22 -3.60 -0.35
C THR A 87 -9.06 -4.44 -0.85
N VAL A 88 -8.41 -4.01 -1.92
CA VAL A 88 -7.19 -4.60 -2.48
C VAL A 88 -6.13 -3.53 -2.60
N LEU A 89 -4.91 -3.82 -2.18
CA LEU A 89 -3.75 -2.96 -2.37
C LEU A 89 -2.64 -3.73 -3.05
N LYS A 90 -1.98 -3.08 -4.00
CA LYS A 90 -0.80 -3.60 -4.67
C LYS A 90 0.32 -2.58 -4.57
N ALA A 91 1.46 -2.99 -4.03
CA ALA A 91 2.68 -2.19 -4.01
C ALA A 91 3.68 -2.71 -5.03
N THR A 92 4.36 -1.80 -5.70
CA THR A 92 5.53 -2.07 -6.55
C THR A 92 6.68 -1.18 -6.08
N VAL A 93 7.75 -1.80 -5.61
CA VAL A 93 8.97 -1.15 -5.14
C VAL A 93 10.03 -1.22 -6.24
N SER A 94 10.61 -0.07 -6.56
CA SER A 94 11.67 0.08 -7.56
C SER A 94 12.85 0.87 -6.99
N ASN A 95 14.04 0.69 -7.56
CA ASN A 95 15.19 1.53 -7.25
C ASN A 95 15.16 2.87 -8.01
N SER A 96 16.14 3.73 -7.76
CA SER A 96 16.29 5.02 -8.43
C SER A 96 16.43 4.94 -9.96
N ALA A 97 16.91 3.80 -10.49
CA ALA A 97 17.00 3.54 -11.93
C ALA A 97 15.67 3.06 -12.55
N GLY A 98 14.59 2.95 -11.76
CA GLY A 98 13.28 2.50 -12.23
C GLY A 98 13.16 0.99 -12.37
N LYS A 99 14.16 0.21 -11.95
CA LYS A 99 14.09 -1.25 -11.96
C LYS A 99 13.20 -1.71 -10.81
N THR A 100 12.15 -2.46 -11.13
CA THR A 100 11.31 -3.12 -10.12
C THR A 100 12.14 -4.12 -9.35
N LEU A 101 12.15 -3.95 -8.03
CA LEU A 101 12.80 -4.84 -7.10
C LEU A 101 11.81 -5.85 -6.51
N TYR A 102 10.62 -5.38 -6.17
CA TYR A 102 9.68 -6.19 -5.41
C TYR A 102 8.25 -5.73 -5.65
N SER A 103 7.30 -6.65 -5.56
CA SER A 103 5.88 -6.33 -5.52
C SER A 103 5.19 -7.12 -4.41
N ALA A 104 4.25 -6.49 -3.73
CA ALA A 104 3.40 -7.10 -2.73
C ALA A 104 1.93 -6.80 -3.05
N GLU A 105 1.06 -7.71 -2.64
CA GLU A 105 -0.39 -7.51 -2.70
C GLU A 105 -1.01 -7.93 -1.38
N ALA A 106 -2.02 -7.19 -0.94
CA ALA A 106 -2.82 -7.54 0.21
C ALA A 106 -4.29 -7.22 -0.07
N ALA A 107 -5.17 -8.10 0.39
CA ALA A 107 -6.61 -7.95 0.20
C ALA A 107 -7.38 -8.29 1.47
N GLU A 108 -8.46 -7.56 1.71
CA GLU A 108 -9.49 -7.88 2.69
C GLU A 108 -10.83 -8.05 1.97
N VAL A 109 -11.21 -9.32 1.80
CA VAL A 109 -12.49 -9.71 1.19
C VAL A 109 -13.44 -10.28 2.24
N LEU A 110 -12.93 -11.08 3.18
CA LEU A 110 -13.75 -11.71 4.23
C LEU A 110 -14.05 -10.78 5.42
N HIS A 111 -13.19 -9.78 5.71
CA HIS A 111 -13.34 -8.87 6.85
C HIS A 111 -14.62 -8.02 6.80
N LEU A 112 -15.18 -7.84 5.60
CA LEU A 112 -16.32 -6.95 5.38
C LEU A 112 -17.65 -7.60 5.74
N ILE A 113 -17.73 -8.93 5.71
CA ILE A 113 -18.96 -9.66 6.09
C ILE A 113 -19.12 -9.68 7.63
N ALA A 114 -18.01 -9.72 8.38
CA ALA A 114 -18.05 -9.90 9.84
C ALA A 114 -18.24 -8.60 10.66
N ASN A 115 -17.83 -7.43 10.13
CA ASN A 115 -17.80 -6.16 10.89
C ASN A 115 -18.70 -5.06 10.31
N GLY A 116 -19.85 -5.43 9.72
CA GLY A 116 -20.83 -4.44 9.27
C GLY A 116 -20.39 -3.63 8.05
N PHE A 117 -19.57 -4.22 7.17
CA PHE A 117 -19.25 -3.69 5.84
C PHE A 117 -18.41 -2.41 5.77
N ASP A 118 -17.66 -2.07 6.83
CA ASP A 118 -16.83 -0.87 6.80
C ASP A 118 -15.53 -1.06 5.99
N THR A 119 -15.56 -0.58 4.74
CA THR A 119 -14.41 -0.48 3.84
C THR A 119 -13.18 0.20 4.44
N LYS A 120 -13.35 1.09 5.43
CA LYS A 120 -12.24 1.77 6.13
C LYS A 120 -11.47 0.80 7.02
N ILE A 121 -12.15 -0.10 7.72
CA ILE A 121 -11.51 -1.15 8.53
C ILE A 121 -10.75 -2.12 7.62
N ALA A 122 -11.40 -2.57 6.53
CA ALA A 122 -10.76 -3.43 5.55
C ALA A 122 -9.52 -2.79 4.92
N LEU A 123 -9.59 -1.49 4.59
CA LEU A 123 -8.46 -0.74 4.07
C LEU A 123 -7.31 -0.68 5.09
N LYS A 124 -7.61 -0.40 6.37
CA LYS A 124 -6.60 -0.41 7.45
C LYS A 124 -5.89 -1.76 7.54
N THR A 125 -6.65 -2.85 7.65
CA THR A 125 -6.08 -4.20 7.81
C THR A 125 -5.28 -4.64 6.57
N ALA A 126 -5.81 -4.40 5.36
CA ALA A 126 -5.10 -4.69 4.13
C ALA A 126 -3.79 -3.88 4.02
N SER A 127 -3.81 -2.61 4.45
CA SER A 127 -2.62 -1.76 4.49
C SER A 127 -1.57 -2.25 5.47
N GLU A 128 -1.98 -2.70 6.67
CA GLU A 128 -1.06 -3.31 7.65
C GLU A 128 -0.43 -4.60 7.10
N ARG A 129 -1.20 -5.44 6.41
CA ARG A 129 -0.70 -6.66 5.75
C ARG A 129 0.26 -6.35 4.60
N LEU A 130 -0.06 -5.34 3.79
CA LEU A 130 0.83 -4.86 2.73
C LEU A 130 2.16 -4.39 3.32
N ALA A 131 2.14 -3.63 4.42
CA ALA A 131 3.36 -3.20 5.11
C ALA A 131 4.21 -4.38 5.60
N SER A 132 3.59 -5.42 6.17
CA SER A 132 4.31 -6.64 6.54
C SER A 132 4.95 -7.32 5.33
N GLY A 133 4.23 -7.42 4.21
CA GLY A 133 4.79 -7.93 2.95
C GLY A 133 5.98 -7.11 2.45
N LEU A 134 5.89 -5.78 2.50
CA LEU A 134 6.99 -4.88 2.16
C LEU A 134 8.21 -5.09 3.06
N ILE A 135 8.00 -5.22 4.37
CA ILE A 135 9.07 -5.51 5.32
C ILE A 135 9.77 -6.82 4.96
N ASP A 136 9.00 -7.88 4.72
CA ASP A 136 9.54 -9.21 4.44
C ASP A 136 10.25 -9.27 3.07
N GLY A 137 9.70 -8.60 2.05
CA GLY A 137 10.34 -8.48 0.73
C GLY A 137 11.64 -7.67 0.77
N LEU A 138 11.74 -6.66 1.64
CA LEU A 138 12.93 -5.84 1.80
C LEU A 138 13.99 -6.46 2.72
N LYS A 139 13.65 -7.38 3.62
CA LYS A 139 14.61 -8.01 4.55
C LYS A 139 15.82 -8.67 3.84
N PRO A 140 15.64 -9.53 2.81
CA PRO A 140 16.76 -10.13 2.06
C PRO A 140 17.58 -9.09 1.27
N LEU A 141 16.97 -7.94 0.98
CA LEU A 141 17.56 -6.86 0.20
C LEU A 141 18.38 -5.89 1.06
N ARG A 142 18.18 -5.91 2.38
CA ARG A 142 18.88 -5.06 3.36
C ARG A 142 20.09 -5.74 4.00
N THR A 143 20.32 -7.03 3.74
CA THR A 143 21.49 -7.75 4.28
C THR A 143 22.72 -7.42 3.44
N PRO A 144 23.84 -6.96 4.04
CA PRO A 144 25.06 -6.71 3.27
C PRO A 144 25.52 -8.01 2.63
N ALA A 145 25.92 -7.94 1.35
CA ALA A 145 26.59 -9.05 0.68
C ALA A 145 27.83 -9.42 1.52
N SER A 146 27.87 -10.66 2.01
CA SER A 146 28.98 -11.21 2.80
C SER A 146 30.25 -11.31 1.97
#